data_AF-A0A7Z9KX80-F1
#
_entry.id   AF-A0A7Z9KX80-F1
#
_cell.length_a   1.000
_cell.length_b   1.000
_cell.length_c   1.000
_cell.angle_alpha   90.00
_cell.angle_beta   90.00
_cell.angle_gamma   90.00
#
_symmetry.space_group_name_H-M   'P 1'
#
loop_
_entity.id
_entity.type
_entity.pdbx_description
1 polymer ?
#
loop_
_entity_poly.entity_id
_entity_poly.type
_entity_poly.pdbx_seq_one_letter_code
_entity_poly.pdbx_strand_id
1 'polypeptide(L)'
;MADQTLLATAAALSNVYLGTSLSENPRDYMIAYRALGATPAERKEAAQAVQAEVDMGLASRVDALRRLHPEIESDEEAIDRLLRVQEIEQILRDAMRPKAEKQDTSEG
;
A
#
# COMPACT_ATOMS: atom_id res chain seq x y z
N MET A 1 -17.81 15.41 22.00
CA MET A 1 -17.94 16.64 22.80
C MET A 1 -17.14 16.57 24.10
N ALA A 2 -17.14 15.44 24.83
CA ALA A 2 -16.38 15.30 26.07
C ALA A 2 -14.87 15.63 25.93
N ASP A 3 -14.22 15.16 24.87
CA ASP A 3 -12.77 15.37 24.70
C ASP A 3 -12.40 16.83 24.40
N GLN A 4 -13.24 17.55 23.66
CA GLN A 4 -13.07 18.99 23.40
C GLN A 4 -13.19 19.81 24.69
N THR A 5 -14.13 19.42 25.56
CA THR A 5 -14.29 20.05 26.87
C THR A 5 -13.10 19.74 27.78
N LEU A 6 -12.56 18.52 27.73
CA LEU A 6 -11.34 18.14 28.46
C LEU A 6 -10.15 19.02 28.03
N LEU A 7 -9.94 19.18 26.73
CA LEU A 7 -8.84 19.99 26.18
C LEU A 7 -8.96 21.46 26.53
N ALA A 8 -10.16 22.04 26.43
CA ALA A 8 -10.43 23.41 26.88
C ALA A 8 -10.17 23.59 28.38
N THR A 9 -10.52 22.59 29.20
CA THR A 9 -10.26 22.62 30.65
C THR A 9 -8.75 22.56 30.94
N ALA A 10 -8.02 21.71 30.23
CA ALA A 10 -6.56 21.61 30.34
C ALA A 10 -5.86 22.91 29.88
N ALA A 11 -6.40 23.57 28.85
CA ALA A 11 -5.92 24.87 28.37
C ALA A 11 -6.10 25.96 29.44
N ALA A 12 -7.28 26.03 30.06
CA ALA A 12 -7.55 26.96 31.16
C ALA A 12 -6.57 26.76 32.33
N LEU A 13 -6.33 25.50 32.73
CA LEU A 13 -5.34 25.19 33.77
C LEU A 13 -3.92 25.58 33.35
N SER A 14 -3.54 25.33 32.10
CA SER A 14 -2.21 25.69 31.58
C SER A 14 -2.02 27.21 31.54
N ASN A 15 -3.04 27.97 31.17
CA ASN A 15 -2.99 29.42 31.17
C ASN A 15 -2.76 29.97 32.60
N VAL A 16 -3.46 29.40 33.58
CA VAL A 16 -3.35 29.80 35.00
C VAL A 16 -1.99 29.46 35.60
N TYR A 17 -1.47 28.25 35.37
CA TYR A 17 -0.28 27.75 36.08
C TYR A 17 1.02 27.87 35.30
N LEU A 18 0.95 27.92 33.96
CA LEU A 18 2.11 27.93 33.07
C LEU A 18 2.23 29.23 32.25
N GLY A 19 1.28 30.16 32.39
CA GLY A 19 1.30 31.45 31.69
C GLY A 19 1.13 31.33 30.18
N THR A 20 0.51 30.25 29.69
CA THR A 20 0.19 30.07 28.27
C THR A 20 -1.01 30.93 27.85
N SER A 21 -1.26 31.00 26.54
CA SER A 21 -2.40 31.72 25.93
C SER A 21 -3.20 30.80 25.00
N LEU A 22 -3.47 29.58 25.46
CA LEU A 22 -4.26 28.59 24.72
C LEU A 22 -5.76 28.95 24.77
N SER A 23 -6.53 28.57 23.74
CA SER A 23 -7.97 28.84 23.71
C SER A 23 -8.71 28.05 24.80
N GLU A 24 -9.67 28.67 25.46
CA GLU A 24 -10.52 27.99 26.46
C GLU A 24 -11.88 27.58 25.89
N ASN A 25 -12.11 27.83 24.60
CA ASN A 25 -13.34 27.45 23.92
C ASN A 25 -13.23 26.00 23.39
N PRO A 26 -14.10 25.08 23.81
CA PRO A 26 -14.09 23.69 23.32
C PRO A 26 -14.20 23.58 21.79
N ARG A 27 -14.85 24.54 21.12
CA ARG A 27 -15.02 24.53 19.66
C ARG A 27 -13.73 24.78 18.89
N ASP A 28 -12.71 25.32 19.53
CA ASP A 28 -11.42 25.60 18.90
C ASP A 28 -10.52 24.36 18.88
N TYR A 29 -10.94 23.27 19.52
CA TYR A 29 -10.23 22.01 19.56
C TYR A 29 -10.81 20.98 18.60
N MET A 30 -9.94 20.40 17.78
CA MET A 30 -10.26 19.25 16.93
C MET A 30 -9.24 18.14 17.18
N ILE A 31 -9.73 16.92 17.40
CA ILE A 31 -8.88 15.74 17.48
C ILE A 31 -8.74 15.16 16.09
N ALA A 32 -7.55 15.29 15.51
CA ALA A 32 -7.19 14.57 14.30
C ALA A 32 -6.75 13.15 14.69
N TYR A 33 -7.65 12.17 14.53
CA TYR A 33 -7.23 10.78 14.61
C TYR A 33 -6.39 10.47 13.39
N ARG A 34 -5.13 10.09 13.61
CA ARG A 34 -4.34 9.50 12.54
C ARG A 34 -5.07 8.23 12.10
N ALA A 35 -5.47 8.16 10.83
CA ALA A 35 -6.03 6.94 10.29
C ALA A 35 -5.02 5.81 10.56
N LEU A 36 -5.47 4.77 11.27
CA LEU A 36 -4.73 3.52 11.30
C LEU A 36 -4.66 3.06 9.84
N GLY A 37 -3.45 2.81 9.34
CA GLY A 37 -3.28 2.31 7.98
C GLY A 37 -4.11 1.04 7.75
N ALA A 38 -4.39 0.71 6.50
CA ALA A 38 -5.20 -0.45 6.16
C ALA A 38 -4.67 -1.72 6.84
N THR A 39 -5.58 -2.44 7.51
CA THR A 39 -5.29 -3.73 8.12
C THR A 39 -4.81 -4.73 7.06
N PRO A 40 -4.10 -5.81 7.44
CA PRO A 40 -3.72 -6.86 6.50
C PRO A 40 -4.93 -7.45 5.74
N ALA A 41 -6.10 -7.53 6.38
CA ALA A 41 -7.33 -8.00 5.76
C ALA A 41 -7.83 -7.03 4.67
N GLU A 42 -7.92 -5.74 4.99
CA GLU A 42 -8.34 -4.71 4.03
C GLU A 42 -7.35 -4.58 2.85
N ARG A 43 -6.04 -4.73 3.11
CA ARG A 43 -5.04 -4.75 2.03
C ARG A 43 -5.20 -5.95 1.10
N LYS A 44 -5.53 -7.12 1.65
CA LYS A 44 -5.78 -8.32 0.87
C LYS A 44 -7.05 -8.17 0.01
N GLU A 45 -8.11 -7.62 0.59
CA GLU A 45 -9.36 -7.37 -0.12
C GLU A 45 -9.16 -6.36 -1.26
N ALA A 46 -8.43 -5.27 -1.01
CA ALA A 46 -8.06 -4.30 -2.03
C ALA A 46 -7.24 -4.94 -3.18
N ALA A 47 -6.26 -5.78 -2.85
CA ALA A 47 -5.47 -6.50 -3.86
C ALA A 47 -6.33 -7.45 -4.69
N GLN A 48 -7.28 -8.16 -4.07
CA GLN A 48 -8.20 -9.06 -4.78
C GLN A 48 -9.16 -8.29 -5.70
N ALA A 49 -9.68 -7.15 -5.26
CA ALA A 49 -10.53 -6.29 -6.08
C ALA A 49 -9.76 -5.76 -7.31
N VAL A 50 -8.55 -5.25 -7.10
CA VAL A 50 -7.68 -4.77 -8.18
C VAL A 50 -7.34 -5.90 -9.16
N GLN A 51 -7.03 -7.10 -8.66
CA GLN A 51 -6.77 -8.25 -9.53
C GLN A 51 -7.99 -8.62 -10.37
N ALA A 52 -9.19 -8.62 -9.79
CA ALA A 52 -10.42 -8.92 -10.52
C ALA A 52 -10.68 -7.89 -11.64
N GLU A 53 -10.40 -6.60 -11.40
CA GLU A 53 -10.49 -5.57 -12.44
C GLU A 53 -9.51 -5.80 -13.59
N VAL A 54 -8.30 -6.25 -13.28
CA VAL A 54 -7.29 -6.61 -14.30
C VAL A 54 -7.75 -7.81 -15.12
N ASP A 55 -8.26 -8.85 -14.45
CA ASP A 55 -8.70 -10.08 -15.10
C ASP A 55 -9.92 -9.85 -16.02
N MET A 56 -10.78 -8.90 -15.65
CA MET A 56 -11.91 -8.44 -16.48
C MET A 56 -11.48 -7.49 -17.61
N GLY A 57 -10.22 -7.07 -17.66
CA GLY A 57 -9.71 -6.10 -18.63
C GLY A 57 -10.18 -4.66 -18.39
N LEU A 58 -10.66 -4.35 -17.18
CA LEU A 58 -11.13 -3.02 -16.78
C LEU A 58 -9.99 -2.13 -16.28
N ALA A 59 -8.88 -2.73 -15.84
CA ALA A 59 -7.68 -2.03 -15.41
C ALA A 59 -6.45 -2.60 -16.10
N SER A 60 -5.50 -1.73 -16.48
CA SER A 60 -4.21 -2.20 -16.96
C SER A 60 -3.34 -2.70 -15.79
N ARG A 61 -2.34 -3.53 -16.07
CA ARG A 61 -1.37 -3.98 -15.05
C ARG A 61 -0.57 -2.82 -14.48
N VAL A 62 -0.35 -1.77 -15.27
CA VAL A 62 0.33 -0.53 -14.84
C VAL A 62 -0.53 0.21 -13.82
N ASP A 63 -1.82 0.40 -14.12
CA ASP A 63 -2.75 1.05 -13.20
C ASP A 63 -2.91 0.27 -11.90
N ALA A 64 -3.02 -1.06 -12.01
CA ALA A 64 -3.13 -1.95 -10.86
C ALA A 64 -1.91 -1.85 -9.94
N LEU A 65 -0.70 -1.85 -10.50
CA LEU A 65 0.53 -1.73 -9.73
C LEU A 65 0.59 -0.39 -9.00
N ARG A 66 0.27 0.72 -9.68
CA ARG A 66 0.28 2.06 -9.09
C ARG A 66 -0.78 2.25 -8.01
N ARG A 67 -1.94 1.61 -8.13
CA ARG A 67 -2.98 1.64 -7.10
C ARG A 67 -2.57 0.89 -5.83
N LEU A 68 -1.85 -0.22 -5.97
CA LEU A 68 -1.37 -1.02 -4.84
C LEU A 68 -0.09 -0.46 -4.23
N HIS A 69 0.71 0.27 -5.02
CA HIS A 69 2.00 0.85 -4.66
C HIS A 69 2.00 2.36 -4.96
N PRO A 70 1.42 3.19 -4.06
CA PRO A 70 1.31 4.62 -4.27
C PRO A 70 2.66 5.35 -4.35
N GLU A 71 3.76 4.70 -3.94
CA GLU A 71 5.13 5.19 -4.14
C GLU A 71 5.59 5.20 -5.61
N ILE A 72 4.87 4.54 -6.52
CA ILE A 72 5.17 4.51 -7.95
C ILE A 72 4.44 5.65 -8.65
N GLU A 73 5.16 6.74 -8.88
CA GLU A 73 4.58 8.00 -9.36
C GLU A 73 4.45 8.06 -10.89
N SER A 74 5.17 7.20 -11.63
CA SER A 74 5.21 7.22 -13.10
C SER A 74 4.87 5.88 -13.74
N ASP A 75 4.32 5.94 -14.95
CA ASP A 75 4.05 4.74 -15.76
C ASP A 75 5.34 4.05 -16.20
N GLU A 76 6.41 4.82 -16.45
CA GLU A 76 7.73 4.28 -16.80
C GLU A 76 8.30 3.40 -15.69
N GLU A 77 8.24 3.86 -14.44
CA GLU A 77 8.69 3.08 -13.29
C GLU A 77 7.83 1.82 -13.09
N ALA A 78 6.51 1.93 -13.29
CA ALA A 78 5.61 0.80 -13.20
C ALA A 78 5.91 -0.26 -14.27
N ILE A 79 6.15 0.16 -15.52
CA ILE A 79 6.51 -0.72 -16.64
C ILE A 79 7.85 -1.41 -16.36
N ASP A 80 8.88 -0.69 -15.93
CA ASP A 80 10.20 -1.26 -15.63
C ASP A 80 10.11 -2.35 -14.54
N ARG A 81 9.32 -2.10 -13.48
CA ARG A 81 9.07 -3.12 -12.44
C ARG A 81 8.36 -4.35 -13.00
N LEU A 82 7.35 -4.17 -13.84
CA LEU A 82 6.62 -5.30 -14.44
C LEU A 82 7.52 -6.12 -15.38
N LEU A 83 8.37 -5.46 -16.17
CA LEU A 83 9.32 -6.13 -17.06
C LEU A 83 10.35 -6.96 -16.27
N ARG A 84 10.91 -6.40 -15.19
CA ARG A 84 11.84 -7.13 -14.31
C ARG A 84 11.20 -8.38 -13.70
N VAL A 85 9.94 -8.28 -13.27
CA VAL A 85 9.21 -9.46 -12.76
C VAL A 85 9.07 -10.52 -13.85
N GLN A 86 8.71 -10.12 -15.07
CA GLN A 86 8.57 -11.03 -16.20
C GLN A 86 9.91 -11.72 -16.56
N GLU A 87 11.02 -10.98 -16.57
CA GLU A 87 12.36 -11.53 -16.79
C GLU A 87 12.73 -12.57 -15.73
N ILE A 88 12.50 -12.26 -14.44
CA ILE A 88 12.75 -13.19 -13.33
C ILE A 88 11.91 -14.46 -13.50
N GLU A 89 10.62 -14.34 -13.80
CA GLU A 89 9.76 -15.50 -14.04
C GLU A 89 10.23 -16.34 -15.22
N GLN A 90 10.77 -15.72 -16.26
CA GLN A 90 11.31 -16.43 -17.41
C GLN A 90 12.58 -17.20 -17.06
N ILE A 91 13.51 -16.57 -16.34
CA ILE A 91 14.72 -17.22 -15.82
C ILE A 91 14.37 -18.41 -14.93
N LEU A 92 13.40 -18.24 -14.02
CA LEU A 92 12.94 -19.32 -13.14
C LEU A 92 12.32 -20.47 -13.93
N ARG A 93 11.49 -20.17 -14.95
CA ARG A 93 10.92 -21.19 -15.83
C ARG A 93 12.01 -21.97 -16.58
N ASP A 94 13.02 -21.29 -17.10
CA ASP A 94 14.11 -21.92 -17.84
C ASP A 94 15.01 -22.77 -16.92
N ALA A 95 15.27 -22.30 -15.69
CA ALA A 95 16.01 -23.07 -14.69
C ALA A 95 15.26 -24.33 -14.21
N MET A 96 13.93 -24.27 -14.15
CA MET A 96 13.07 -25.40 -13.78
C MET A 96 12.77 -26.34 -14.96
N ARG A 97 13.16 -26.00 -16.19
CA ARG A 97 12.94 -26.85 -17.36
C ARG A 97 13.86 -28.08 -17.26
N PRO A 98 13.31 -29.31 -17.18
CA PRO A 98 14.15 -30.50 -17.11
C PRO A 98 15.02 -30.58 -18.37
N LYS A 99 16.34 -30.82 -18.18
CA LYS A 99 17.24 -31.13 -19.28
C LYS A 99 16.68 -32.36 -19.98
N ALA A 100 16.22 -32.21 -21.22
CA ALA A 100 15.86 -33.35 -22.05
C ALA A 100 17.09 -34.26 -22.13
N GLU A 101 16.98 -35.44 -21.52
CA GLU A 101 17.97 -36.50 -21.66
C GLU A 101 18.14 -36.77 -23.15
N LYS A 102 19.34 -36.53 -23.67
CA LYS A 102 19.73 -37.08 -24.96
C LYS A 102 19.73 -38.59 -24.75
N GLN A 103 18.65 -39.24 -25.15
CA GLN A 103 18.68 -40.67 -25.45
C GLN A 103 19.61 -40.81 -26.67
N ASP A 104 20.88 -41.05 -26.40
CA ASP A 104 21.78 -41.67 -27.35
C ASP A 104 21.19 -43.05 -27.62
N THR A 105 20.33 -43.13 -28.63
CA THR A 105 19.99 -44.39 -29.29
C THR A 105 21.27 -44.92 -29.89
N SER A 106 21.95 -45.78 -29.14
CA SER A 106 22.94 -46.71 -29.67
C SER A 106 22.20 -47.69 -30.59
N GLU A 107 22.02 -47.31 -31.84
CA GLU A 107 21.99 -48.24 -32.98
C GLU A 107 23.42 -48.24 -33.53
N GLY A 108 24.13 -49.33 -33.80
CA GLY A 108 23.86 -50.77 -33.85
C GLY A 108 25.16 -51.41 -34.32
#